data_AF-A0A0K2VUW7-F1
#
_entry.id   AF-A0A0K2VUW7-F1
#
_cell.length_a   1.000
_cell.length_b   1.000
_cell.length_c   1.000
_cell.angle_alpha   90.00
_cell.angle_beta   90.00
_cell.angle_gamma   90.00
#
_symmetry.space_group_name_H-M   'P 1'
#
loop_
_entity.id
_entity.type
_entity.pdbx_description
1 polymer ?
#
loop_
_entity_poly.entity_id
_entity_poly.type
_entity_poly.pdbx_seq_one_letter_code
_entity_poly.pdbx_strand_id
1 'polypeptide(L)'
;MNAYVSTAQVDPRQLTTGQLAALRAVHEFRLIRSRGGWRAPGSPRVSLDMVAALMALKLIMYRTYAGKTRIEVTGTGINTLAVADQRKRKAA
;
A
#
# COMPACT_ATOMS: atom_id res chain seq x y z
N MET A 1 -0.11 33.60 2.58
CA MET A 1 -0.87 32.46 2.01
C MET A 1 0.03 31.23 2.08
N ASN A 2 -0.21 30.33 3.04
CA ASN A 2 0.54 29.07 3.13
C ASN A 2 0.04 28.14 2.01
N ALA A 3 0.90 27.87 1.02
CA ALA A 3 0.65 26.80 0.06
C ALA A 3 0.59 25.48 0.84
N TYR A 4 -0.59 24.85 0.88
CA TYR A 4 -0.72 23.48 1.35
C TYR A 4 0.24 22.62 0.52
N VAL A 5 1.18 21.98 1.19
CA VAL A 5 2.08 20.99 0.59
C VAL A 5 1.18 19.92 -0.03
N SER A 6 1.07 19.95 -1.36
CA SER A 6 0.55 18.84 -2.14
C SER A 6 1.36 17.61 -1.72
N THR A 7 0.75 16.69 -0.97
CA THR A 7 1.36 15.40 -0.65
C THR A 7 1.79 14.80 -1.97
N ALA A 8 3.11 14.70 -2.20
CA ALA A 8 3.66 14.25 -3.47
C ALA A 8 3.01 12.91 -3.83
N GLN A 9 2.17 12.93 -4.86
CA GLN A 9 1.46 11.76 -5.34
C GLN A 9 2.47 10.85 -6.02
N VAL A 10 2.54 9.59 -5.59
CA VAL A 10 3.39 8.59 -6.26
C VAL A 10 2.69 8.20 -7.56
N ASP A 11 3.37 8.35 -8.71
CA ASP A 11 2.83 7.85 -9.97
C ASP A 11 2.88 6.30 -9.95
N PRO A 12 1.74 5.59 -10.18
CA PRO A 12 1.73 4.13 -10.20
C PRO A 12 2.70 3.47 -11.19
N ARG A 13 3.15 4.18 -12.24
CA ARG A 13 4.16 3.68 -13.21
C ARG A 13 5.55 3.53 -12.60
N GLN A 14 5.81 4.21 -11.48
CA GLN A 14 7.06 4.08 -10.75
C GLN A 14 7.06 2.84 -9.85
N LEU A 15 5.90 2.18 -9.68
CA LEU A 15 5.80 0.93 -8.93
C LEU A 15 6.06 -0.27 -9.84
N THR A 16 6.78 -1.25 -9.31
CA THR A 16 6.81 -2.57 -9.94
C THR A 16 5.44 -3.23 -9.84
N THR A 17 5.16 -4.18 -10.74
CA THR A 17 3.92 -4.98 -10.68
C THR A 17 3.73 -5.64 -9.31
N GLY A 18 4.83 -6.12 -8.70
CA GLY A 18 4.82 -6.71 -7.37
C GLY A 18 4.47 -5.72 -6.26
N GLN A 19 4.99 -4.50 -6.31
CA GLN A 19 4.64 -3.43 -5.37
C GLN A 19 3.17 -3.03 -5.49
N LEU A 20 2.67 -2.89 -6.71
CA LEU A 20 1.26 -2.55 -6.94
C LEU A 20 0.33 -3.68 -6.45
N ALA A 21 0.68 -4.94 -6.71
CA ALA A 21 -0.07 -6.09 -6.21
C ALA A 21 -0.05 -6.19 -4.68
N ALA A 22 1.11 -5.94 -4.06
CA ALA A 22 1.23 -5.90 -2.61
C ALA A 22 0.42 -4.75 -2.00
N LEU A 23 0.44 -3.56 -2.59
CA LEU A 23 -0.35 -2.41 -2.15
C LEU A 23 -1.86 -2.72 -2.20
N ARG A 24 -2.33 -3.37 -3.28
CA ARG A 24 -3.71 -3.88 -3.38
C ARG A 24 -4.03 -4.89 -2.28
N ALA A 25 -3.12 -5.83 -2.02
CA ALA A 25 -3.32 -6.82 -0.97
C ALA A 25 -3.43 -6.18 0.44
N VAL A 26 -2.66 -5.13 0.72
CA VAL A 26 -2.78 -4.37 2.00
C VAL A 26 -4.09 -3.59 2.05
N HIS A 27 -4.58 -3.09 0.92
CA HIS A 27 -5.86 -2.37 0.84
C HIS A 27 -7.07 -3.29 1.03
N GLU A 28 -7.05 -4.46 0.40
CA GLU A 28 -8.19 -5.38 0.34
C GLU A 28 -8.29 -6.27 1.59
N PHE A 29 -7.16 -6.63 2.18
CA PHE A 29 -7.12 -7.60 3.28
C PHE A 29 -6.64 -6.97 4.58
N ARG A 30 -7.27 -7.36 5.69
CA ARG A 30 -6.77 -7.07 7.04
C ARG A 30 -5.58 -7.99 7.36
N LEU A 31 -4.40 -7.62 6.87
CA LEU A 31 -3.20 -8.44 7.04
C LEU A 31 -2.73 -8.46 8.50
N ILE A 32 -2.35 -9.65 8.95
CA ILE A 32 -1.79 -9.89 10.29
C ILE A 32 -0.32 -10.28 10.13
N ARG A 33 0.50 -9.88 11.10
CA ARG A 33 1.90 -10.26 11.16
C ARG A 33 2.04 -11.79 11.23
N SER A 34 2.88 -12.34 10.36
CA SER A 34 3.21 -13.77 10.30
C SER A 34 4.71 -13.97 10.05
N ARG A 35 5.18 -15.22 10.13
CA ARG A 35 6.59 -15.55 9.84
C ARG A 35 6.96 -15.10 8.42
N GLY A 36 7.95 -14.21 8.32
CA GLY A 36 8.47 -13.70 7.05
C GLY A 36 7.63 -12.61 6.37
N GLY A 37 6.52 -12.15 6.97
CA GLY A 37 5.70 -11.11 6.32
C GLY A 37 4.36 -10.81 6.98
N TRP A 38 3.41 -10.40 6.15
CA TRP A 38 2.05 -10.03 6.51
C TRP A 38 1.09 -10.79 5.62
N ARG A 39 0.05 -11.38 6.22
CA ARG A 39 -0.89 -12.25 5.51
C ARG A 39 -2.26 -12.26 6.20
N ALA A 40 -3.31 -12.48 5.43
CA ALA A 40 -4.64 -12.88 5.89
C ALA A 40 -5.03 -14.22 5.24
N PRO A 41 -6.01 -14.97 5.78
CA PRO A 41 -6.56 -16.14 5.11
C PRO A 41 -6.99 -15.80 3.67
N GLY A 42 -6.56 -16.60 2.69
CA GLY A 42 -6.84 -16.35 1.27
C GLY A 42 -6.00 -15.26 0.60
N SER A 43 -5.20 -14.47 1.34
CA SER A 43 -4.35 -13.43 0.75
C SER A 43 -2.99 -13.98 0.32
N PRO A 44 -2.35 -13.36 -0.69
CA PRO A 44 -0.91 -13.52 -0.90
C PRO A 44 -0.15 -13.01 0.33
N ARG A 45 1.07 -13.54 0.55
CA ARG A 45 1.97 -13.03 1.58
C ARG A 45 2.65 -11.76 1.06
N VAL A 46 2.61 -10.69 1.84
CA VAL A 46 3.45 -9.50 1.63
C VAL A 46 4.71 -9.66 2.47
N SER A 47 5.88 -9.75 1.84
CA SER A 47 7.15 -9.93 2.55
C SER A 47 7.52 -8.70 3.38
N LEU A 48 8.46 -8.88 4.32
CA LEU A 48 9.00 -7.78 5.10
C LEU A 48 9.65 -6.70 4.23
N ASP A 49 10.46 -7.10 3.26
CA ASP A 49 11.15 -6.16 2.36
C ASP A 49 10.16 -5.40 1.49
N MET A 50 9.08 -6.07 1.06
CA MET A 50 8.00 -5.40 0.33
C MET A 50 7.28 -4.37 1.21
N VAL A 51 7.00 -4.69 2.48
CA VAL A 51 6.44 -3.71 3.42
C VAL A 51 7.39 -2.54 3.62
N ALA A 52 8.69 -2.79 3.80
CA ALA A 52 9.68 -1.74 3.95
C ALA A 52 9.73 -0.82 2.71
N ALA A 53 9.71 -1.41 1.50
CA ALA A 53 9.69 -0.66 0.25
C ALA A 53 8.43 0.22 0.11
N LEU A 54 7.25 -0.31 0.42
CA LEU A 54 5.99 0.45 0.36
C LEU A 54 5.92 1.55 1.43
N MET A 55 6.51 1.33 2.61
CA MET A 55 6.63 2.36 3.66
C MET A 55 7.61 3.47 3.26
N ALA A 56 8.72 3.14 2.62
CA ALA A 56 9.68 4.14 2.12
C ALA A 56 9.02 5.09 1.11
N LEU A 57 8.07 4.58 0.32
CA LEU A 57 7.23 5.35 -0.60
C LEU A 57 6.03 6.03 0.08
N LYS A 58 5.87 5.89 1.40
CA LYS A 58 4.75 6.42 2.20
C LYS A 58 3.37 5.95 1.72
N LEU A 59 3.30 4.78 1.08
CA LEU A 59 2.05 4.21 0.55
C LEU A 59 1.30 3.39 1.59
N ILE A 60 2.02 2.84 2.56
CA ILE A 60 1.47 2.15 3.72
C ILE A 60 2.12 2.68 5.00
N MET A 61 1.52 2.37 6.14
CA MET A 61 2.05 2.72 7.45
C MET A 61 1.74 1.63 8.48
N TYR A 62 2.52 1.60 9.56
CA TYR A 62 2.14 0.85 10.74
C TYR A 62 1.09 1.62 11.54
N ARG A 63 0.07 0.90 12.03
CA ARG A 63 -0.85 1.37 13.05
C ARG A 63 -0.92 0.38 14.19
N THR A 64 -1.06 0.89 15.40
CA THR A 64 -1.32 0.06 16.57
C THR A 64 -2.81 0.11 16.88
N TYR A 65 -3.45 -1.05 16.91
CA TYR A 65 -4.86 -1.18 17.29
C TYR A 65 -5.00 -2.23 18.39
N ALA A 66 -5.52 -1.83 19.55
CA ALA A 66 -5.66 -2.70 20.72
C ALA A 66 -4.36 -3.47 21.06
N GLY A 67 -3.23 -2.76 21.09
CA GLY A 67 -1.91 -3.32 21.38
C GLY A 67 -1.29 -4.16 20.25
N LYS A 68 -1.95 -4.31 19.09
CA LYS A 68 -1.45 -5.10 17.95
C LYS A 68 -1.05 -4.19 16.80
N THR A 69 0.17 -4.36 16.30
CA THR A 69 0.64 -3.69 15.08
C THR A 69 -0.07 -4.26 13.85
N ARG A 70 -0.50 -3.37 12.98
CA ARG A 70 -1.10 -3.64 11.67
C ARG A 70 -0.44 -2.78 10.61
N ILE A 71 -0.51 -3.22 9.38
CA ILE A 71 -0.20 -2.39 8.22
C ILE A 71 -1.50 -1.90 7.61
N GLU A 72 -1.52 -0.62 7.26
CA GLU A 72 -2.66 0.03 6.62
C GLU A 72 -2.18 0.92 5.48
N VAL A 73 -3.04 1.10 4.46
CA VAL A 73 -2.76 1.98 3.33
C VAL A 73 -2.94 3.44 3.76
N THR A 74 -2.04 4.32 3.33
CA THR A 74 -2.15 5.77 3.58
C THR A 74 -3.10 6.44 2.58
N GLY A 75 -3.45 7.71 2.80
CA GLY A 75 -4.19 8.49 1.79
C GLY A 75 -3.44 8.55 0.44
N THR A 76 -2.11 8.70 0.47
CA THR A 76 -1.27 8.61 -0.74
C THR A 76 -1.38 7.24 -1.41
N GLY A 77 -1.34 6.15 -0.63
CA GLY A 77 -1.52 4.80 -1.15
C GLY A 77 -2.88 4.58 -1.82
N ILE A 78 -3.96 5.09 -1.23
CA ILE A 78 -5.32 5.01 -1.80
C ILE A 78 -5.39 5.77 -3.12
N ASN A 79 -4.85 7.00 -3.17
CA ASN A 79 -4.82 7.80 -4.39
C ASN A 79 -4.01 7.13 -5.51
N THR A 80 -2.86 6.54 -5.16
CA THR A 80 -2.03 5.77 -6.10
C THR A 80 -2.80 4.58 -6.68
N LEU A 81 -3.53 3.81 -5.85
CA LEU A 81 -4.36 2.71 -6.34
C LEU A 81 -5.49 3.20 -7.28
N ALA A 82 -6.18 4.28 -6.90
CA ALA A 82 -7.26 4.84 -7.71
C ALA A 82 -6.78 5.24 -9.12
N VAL A 83 -5.61 5.89 -9.22
CA VAL A 83 -5.02 6.27 -10.50
C VAL A 83 -4.59 5.04 -11.30
N ALA A 84 -4.05 4.02 -10.64
CA ALA A 84 -3.68 2.76 -11.30
C ALA A 84 -4.91 2.06 -11.92
N ASP A 85 -6.01 2.02 -11.17
CA ASP A 85 -7.29 1.42 -11.61
C ASP A 85 -7.93 2.19 -12.76
N GLN A 86 -7.96 3.52 -12.68
CA GLN A 86 -8.47 4.36 -13.76
C GLN A 86 -7.69 4.14 -15.07
N ARG A 87 -6.37 4.03 -14.99
CA ARG A 87 -5.51 3.78 -16.17
C ARG A 87 -5.75 2.40 -16.75
N LYS A 88 -5.90 1.37 -15.91
CA LYS A 88 -6.24 0.02 -16.37
C LYS A 88 -7.56 -0.01 -17.14
N ARG A 89 -8.58 0.72 -16.67
CA ARG A 89 -9.89 0.83 -17.36
C ARG A 89 -9.80 1.55 -18.70
N LYS A 90 -8.90 2.53 -18.85
CA LYS A 90 -8.71 3.24 -20.13
C LYS A 90 -7.95 2.42 -21.18
N ALA A 91 -7.17 1.43 -20.73
CA ALA A 91 -6.38 0.57 -21.60
C ALA A 91 -7.13 -0.70 -22.06
N ALA A 92 -8.30 -0.99 -21.47
CA ALA A 92 -9.19 -2.08 -21.83
C ALA A 92 -10.28 -1.59 -22.79
#